data_AF-D5RHN0-F1
#
_entry.id   AF-D5RHN0-F1
#
_cell.length_a   1.000
_cell.length_b   1.000
_cell.length_c   1.000
_cell.angle_alpha   90.00
_cell.angle_beta   90.00
_cell.angle_gamma   90.00
#
_symmetry.space_group_name_H-M   'P 1'
#
loop_
_entity.id
_entity.type
_entity.pdbx_description
1 polymer ?
#
loop_
_entity_poly.entity_id
_entity_poly.type
_entity_poly.pdbx_seq_one_letter_code
_entity_poly.pdbx_strand_id
1 'polypeptide(L)'
;PEAAGGLLCALAGALVWALYSVTARRLAAVPTEAVAGFCLASAALALLLHLVFEQTVWPDARQALALLLLGLGPVGAAFYLWDIGMKRGDPRLLGTLAYGIPVASTLLLVAAGHGQADLRVALAALLVAAGGALAARPAR
;
A
#
# COMPACT_ATOMS: atom_id res chain seq x y z
N PRO A 1 -14.70 -22.25 -6.30
CA PRO A 1 -15.90 -21.63 -5.69
C PRO A 1 -15.60 -20.91 -4.37
N GLU A 2 -14.92 -21.56 -3.42
CA GLU A 2 -14.64 -21.03 -2.08
C GLU A 2 -13.76 -19.76 -2.07
N ALA A 3 -12.81 -19.64 -3.00
CA ALA A 3 -11.96 -18.45 -3.13
C ALA A 3 -12.61 -17.27 -3.88
N ALA A 4 -13.78 -17.47 -4.51
CA ALA A 4 -14.37 -16.47 -5.40
C ALA A 4 -14.70 -15.15 -4.69
N GLY A 5 -15.24 -15.22 -3.46
CA GLY A 5 -15.53 -14.04 -2.65
C GLY A 5 -14.26 -13.24 -2.32
N GLY A 6 -13.19 -13.91 -1.90
CA GLY A 6 -11.90 -13.26 -1.62
C GLY A 6 -11.29 -12.61 -2.86
N LEU A 7 -11.36 -13.26 -4.02
CA LEU A 7 -10.88 -12.70 -5.29
C LEU A 7 -11.67 -11.46 -5.72
N LEU A 8 -12.99 -11.45 -5.51
CA LEU A 8 -13.83 -10.28 -5.78
C LEU A 8 -13.48 -9.11 -4.85
N CYS A 9 -13.24 -9.37 -3.56
CA CYS A 9 -12.78 -8.34 -2.61
C CYS A 9 -11.41 -7.79 -3.01
N ALA A 10 -10.47 -8.64 -3.42
CA ALA A 10 -9.15 -8.21 -3.89
C ALA A 10 -9.24 -7.33 -5.15
N LEU A 11 -10.09 -7.72 -6.11
CA LEU A 11 -10.35 -6.93 -7.30
C LEU A 11 -10.98 -5.57 -6.96
N ALA A 12 -11.98 -5.55 -6.08
CA ALA A 12 -12.62 -4.32 -5.63
C ALA A 12 -11.61 -3.40 -4.93
N GLY A 13 -10.77 -3.93 -4.04
CA GLY A 13 -9.71 -3.17 -3.37
C GLY A 13 -8.72 -2.55 -4.37
N ALA A 14 -8.29 -3.33 -5.37
CA ALA A 14 -7.40 -2.83 -6.42
C ALA A 14 -8.04 -1.70 -7.24
N LEU A 15 -9.32 -1.84 -7.61
CA LEU A 15 -10.06 -0.81 -8.34
C LEU A 15 -10.24 0.47 -7.52
N VAL A 16 -10.63 0.35 -6.25
CA VAL A 16 -10.80 1.50 -5.34
C VAL A 16 -9.48 2.26 -5.20
N TRP A 17 -8.38 1.55 -4.95
CA TRP A 17 -7.05 2.16 -4.80
C TRP A 17 -6.56 2.84 -6.08
N ALA A 18 -6.75 2.18 -7.23
CA ALA A 18 -6.37 2.73 -8.53
C ALA A 18 -7.18 3.99 -8.86
N LEU A 19 -8.49 3.96 -8.66
CA LEU A 19 -9.36 5.12 -8.89
C LEU A 19 -9.00 6.27 -7.96
N TYR A 20 -8.83 6.02 -6.66
CA TYR A 20 -8.35 7.02 -5.69
C TYR A 20 -7.05 7.68 -6.18
N SER A 21 -6.05 6.88 -6.54
CA SER A 21 -4.73 7.38 -6.93
C SER A 21 -4.76 8.18 -8.23
N VAL A 22 -5.41 7.68 -9.28
CA VAL A 22 -5.43 8.32 -10.61
C VAL A 22 -6.31 9.57 -10.62
N THR A 23 -7.40 9.57 -9.85
CA THR A 23 -8.31 10.74 -9.77
C THR A 23 -7.82 11.83 -8.83
N ALA A 24 -6.86 11.55 -7.94
CA ALA A 24 -6.30 12.54 -7.01
C ALA A 24 -5.81 13.81 -7.71
N ARG A 25 -5.26 13.70 -8.93
CA ARG A 25 -4.85 14.87 -9.74
C ARG A 25 -6.00 15.82 -10.06
N ARG A 26 -7.23 15.32 -10.21
CA ARG A 26 -8.43 16.18 -10.41
C ARG A 26 -8.78 16.99 -9.17
N LEU A 27 -8.29 16.56 -8.01
CA LEU A 27 -8.46 17.19 -6.71
C LEU A 27 -7.18 17.93 -6.27
N ALA A 28 -6.33 18.36 -7.22
CA ALA A 28 -5.06 19.03 -6.91
C ALA A 28 -5.21 20.33 -6.10
N ALA A 29 -6.38 20.98 -6.16
CA ALA A 29 -6.70 22.14 -5.33
C ALA A 29 -6.96 21.80 -3.85
N VAL A 30 -7.26 20.52 -3.54
CA VAL A 30 -7.45 20.08 -2.16
C VAL A 30 -6.08 19.96 -1.49
N PRO A 31 -5.88 20.60 -0.32
CA PRO A 31 -4.62 20.51 0.44
C PRO A 31 -4.28 19.05 0.78
N THR A 32 -2.99 18.70 0.76
CA THR A 32 -2.53 17.34 1.09
C THR A 32 -2.77 17.03 2.58
N GLU A 33 -2.87 18.06 3.42
CA GLU A 33 -3.30 18.00 4.81
C GLU A 33 -4.68 17.33 4.98
N ALA A 34 -5.54 17.35 3.95
CA ALA A 34 -6.82 16.65 3.95
C ALA A 34 -6.67 15.12 4.10
N VAL A 35 -5.52 14.55 3.74
CA VAL A 35 -5.20 13.12 3.94
C VAL A 35 -5.33 12.74 5.41
N ALA A 36 -4.99 13.63 6.35
CA ALA A 36 -5.20 13.39 7.78
C ALA A 36 -6.68 13.05 8.09
N GLY A 37 -7.59 13.82 7.50
CA GLY A 37 -9.03 13.62 7.64
C GLY A 37 -9.49 12.30 7.03
N PHE A 38 -8.96 11.92 5.87
CA PHE A 38 -9.26 10.63 5.24
C PHE A 38 -8.76 9.45 6.10
N CYS A 39 -7.56 9.56 6.67
CA CYS A 39 -7.03 8.57 7.61
C CYS A 39 -7.88 8.47 8.88
N LEU A 40 -8.32 9.60 9.45
CA LEU A 40 -9.20 9.60 10.63
C LEU A 40 -10.57 8.98 10.34
N ALA A 41 -11.19 9.33 9.21
CA ALA A 41 -12.45 8.72 8.78
C ALA A 41 -12.30 7.21 8.58
N SER A 42 -11.18 6.78 7.97
CA SER A 42 -10.86 5.36 7.77
C SER A 42 -10.64 4.64 9.09
N ALA A 43 -9.95 5.27 10.05
CA ALA A 43 -9.75 4.72 11.40
C ALA A 43 -11.06 4.59 12.18
N ALA A 44 -11.95 5.57 12.08
CA ALA A 44 -13.28 5.50 12.70
C ALA A 44 -14.13 4.37 12.09
N LEU A 45 -14.12 4.24 10.76
CA LEU A 45 -14.81 3.13 10.09
C LEU A 45 -14.21 1.77 10.46
N ALA A 46 -12.87 1.66 10.49
CA ALA A 46 -12.18 0.45 10.91
C ALA A 46 -12.52 0.07 12.36
N LEU A 47 -12.61 1.06 13.27
CA LEU A 47 -13.04 0.83 14.64
C LEU A 47 -14.48 0.31 14.71
N LEU A 48 -15.41 0.89 13.95
CA LEU A 48 -16.80 0.41 13.88
C LEU A 48 -16.86 -1.02 13.36
N LEU A 49 -16.12 -1.35 12.31
CA LEU A 49 -16.07 -2.71 11.77
C LEU A 49 -15.43 -3.69 12.75
N HIS A 50 -14.36 -3.29 13.45
CA HIS A 50 -13.73 -4.09 14.50
C HIS A 50 -14.75 -4.47 15.59
N LEU A 51 -15.52 -3.50 16.08
CA LEU A 51 -16.53 -3.73 17.14
C LEU A 51 -17.68 -4.66 16.70
N VAL A 52 -17.97 -4.74 15.40
CA VAL A 52 -19.05 -5.57 14.86
C VAL A 52 -18.56 -6.98 14.50
N PHE A 53 -17.35 -7.12 13.96
CA PHE A 53 -16.90 -8.35 13.31
C PHE A 53 -15.71 -9.05 13.98
N GLU A 54 -14.92 -8.36 14.80
CA GLU A 54 -13.64 -8.88 15.30
C GLU A 54 -13.65 -9.11 16.81
N GLN A 55 -12.79 -10.03 17.26
CA GLN A 55 -12.49 -10.18 18.68
C GLN A 55 -11.48 -9.13 19.11
N THR A 56 -11.77 -8.39 20.17
CA THR A 56 -10.86 -7.36 20.69
C THR A 56 -9.66 -8.00 21.39
N VAL A 57 -8.47 -7.76 20.83
CA VAL A 57 -7.18 -8.13 21.42
C VAL A 57 -6.34 -6.87 21.55
N TRP A 58 -5.90 -6.55 22.76
CA TRP A 58 -5.08 -5.37 23.02
C TRP A 58 -3.60 -5.65 22.76
N PRO A 59 -2.86 -4.71 22.14
CA PRO A 59 -1.44 -4.87 21.89
C PRO A 59 -0.64 -4.78 23.19
N ASP A 60 0.44 -5.55 23.28
CA ASP A 60 1.47 -5.33 24.30
C ASP A 60 2.30 -4.05 24.02
N ALA A 61 3.23 -3.70 24.91
CA ALA A 61 4.04 -2.49 24.75
C ALA A 61 4.90 -2.48 23.46
N ARG A 62 5.42 -3.62 23.02
CA ARG A 62 6.22 -3.73 21.80
C ARG A 62 5.34 -3.60 20.55
N GLN A 63 4.17 -4.23 20.57
CA GLN A 63 3.17 -4.11 19.52
C GLN A 63 2.61 -2.69 19.42
N ALA A 64 2.36 -2.04 20.56
CA ALA A 64 1.93 -0.64 20.60
C ALA A 64 2.97 0.30 19.98
N LEU A 65 4.25 0.10 20.29
CA LEU A 65 5.34 0.84 19.64
C LEU A 65 5.37 0.59 18.12
N ALA A 66 5.21 -0.67 17.68
CA ALA A 66 5.13 -0.98 16.25
C ALA A 66 3.94 -0.28 15.58
N LEU A 67 2.75 -0.27 16.20
CA LEU A 67 1.57 0.44 15.69
C LEU A 67 1.81 1.95 15.58
N LEU A 68 2.46 2.57 16.57
CA LEU A 68 2.85 3.98 16.50
C LEU A 68 3.80 4.26 15.33
N LEU A 69 4.82 3.42 15.13
CA LEU A 69 5.77 3.57 14.02
C LEU A 69 5.09 3.34 12.65
N LEU A 70 4.18 2.37 12.55
CA LEU A 70 3.35 2.13 11.36
C LEU A 70 2.46 3.35 11.05
N GLY A 71 1.87 3.94 12.09
CA GLY A 71 1.06 5.16 12.01
C GLY A 71 1.85 6.36 11.50
N LEU A 72 3.05 6.59 12.03
CA LEU A 72 3.88 7.73 11.66
C LEU A 72 4.50 7.60 10.26
N GLY A 73 4.99 6.40 9.91
CA GLY A 73 5.70 6.18 8.63
C GLY A 73 4.79 5.68 7.52
N PRO A 74 4.52 4.36 7.42
CA PRO A 74 3.74 3.74 6.36
C PRO A 74 2.31 4.28 6.17
N VAL A 75 1.62 4.70 7.24
CA VAL A 75 0.27 5.26 7.12
C VAL A 75 0.33 6.79 7.02
N GLY A 76 1.13 7.46 7.86
CA GLY A 76 1.23 8.91 7.88
C GLY A 76 2.07 9.44 6.71
N ALA A 77 3.39 9.49 6.91
CA ALA A 77 4.32 10.10 5.95
C ALA A 77 4.17 9.58 4.52
N ALA A 78 3.96 8.27 4.35
CA ALA A 78 3.85 7.67 3.03
C ALA A 78 2.58 8.11 2.27
N PHE A 79 1.42 8.25 2.94
CA PHE A 79 0.21 8.73 2.28
C PHE A 79 0.30 10.20 1.88
N TYR A 80 0.93 11.06 2.69
CA TYR A 80 1.19 12.45 2.31
C TYR A 80 2.11 12.51 1.09
N LEU A 81 3.21 11.75 1.09
CA LEU A 81 4.13 11.71 -0.04
C LEU A 81 3.45 11.16 -1.31
N TRP A 82 2.60 10.15 -1.16
CA TRP A 82 1.80 9.60 -2.25
C TRP A 82 0.82 10.62 -2.83
N ASP A 83 0.09 11.35 -1.99
CA ASP A 83 -0.85 12.38 -2.44
C ASP A 83 -0.12 13.53 -3.17
N ILE A 84 1.01 14.00 -2.64
CA ILE A 84 1.87 14.98 -3.31
C ILE A 84 2.33 14.43 -4.67
N GLY A 85 2.79 13.18 -4.71
CA GLY A 85 3.23 12.51 -5.93
C GLY A 85 2.13 12.38 -6.97
N MET A 86 0.92 11.99 -6.57
CA MET A 86 -0.21 11.82 -7.49
C MET A 86 -0.75 13.16 -8.01
N LYS A 87 -0.76 14.20 -7.18
CA LYS A 87 -1.22 15.54 -7.58
C LYS A 87 -0.22 16.29 -8.45
N ARG A 88 1.08 16.21 -8.12
CA ARG A 88 2.13 17.07 -8.73
C ARG A 88 3.14 16.32 -9.60
N GLY A 89 3.35 15.03 -9.36
CA GLY A 89 4.27 14.18 -10.11
C GLY A 89 3.61 13.49 -11.31
N ASP A 90 4.22 12.42 -11.81
CA ASP A 90 3.66 11.57 -12.88
C ASP A 90 3.04 10.27 -12.31
N PRO A 91 1.69 10.14 -12.25
CA PRO A 91 1.01 8.93 -11.79
C PRO A 91 1.39 7.67 -12.55
N ARG A 92 1.75 7.76 -13.84
CA ARG A 92 2.16 6.58 -14.63
C ARG A 92 3.51 6.06 -14.16
N LEU A 93 4.45 6.97 -13.93
CA LEU A 93 5.76 6.63 -13.36
C LEU A 93 5.59 6.10 -11.93
N LEU A 94 4.79 6.75 -11.08
CA LEU A 94 4.55 6.28 -9.71
C LEU A 94 3.89 4.91 -9.66
N GLY A 95 2.88 4.67 -10.51
CA GLY A 95 2.25 3.35 -10.66
C GLY A 95 3.23 2.29 -11.13
N THR A 96 4.17 2.65 -11.99
CA THR A 96 5.26 1.76 -12.42
C THR A 96 6.21 1.43 -11.26
N LEU A 97 6.68 2.46 -10.56
CA LEU A 97 7.62 2.29 -9.44
C LEU A 97 7.01 1.48 -8.30
N ALA A 98 5.69 1.50 -8.14
CA ALA A 98 4.97 0.68 -7.17
C ALA A 98 5.17 -0.83 -7.38
N TYR A 99 5.48 -1.30 -8.59
CA TYR A 99 5.87 -2.71 -8.82
C TYR A 99 7.20 -3.10 -8.17
N GLY A 100 8.01 -2.12 -7.72
CA GLY A 100 9.20 -2.38 -6.91
C GLY A 100 8.89 -2.73 -5.44
N ILE A 101 7.68 -2.44 -4.95
CA ILE A 101 7.29 -2.65 -3.54
C ILE A 101 7.43 -4.12 -3.12
N PRO A 102 6.94 -5.13 -3.87
CA PRO A 102 7.09 -6.54 -3.47
C PRO A 102 8.56 -6.97 -3.36
N VAL A 103 9.42 -6.47 -4.26
CA VAL A 103 10.87 -6.75 -4.25
C VAL A 103 11.52 -6.12 -3.02
N ALA A 104 11.26 -4.83 -2.79
CA ALA A 104 11.79 -4.11 -1.63
C ALA A 104 11.34 -4.75 -0.31
N SER A 105 10.06 -5.11 -0.20
CA SER A 105 9.50 -5.79 0.97
C SER A 105 10.19 -7.11 1.25
N THR A 106 10.40 -7.93 0.21
CA THR A 106 11.09 -9.22 0.33
C THR A 106 12.55 -9.04 0.78
N LEU A 107 13.26 -8.08 0.20
CA LEU A 107 14.65 -7.77 0.57
C LEU A 107 14.75 -7.30 2.03
N LEU A 108 13.80 -6.46 2.49
CA LEU A 108 13.74 -6.02 3.87
C LEU A 108 13.47 -7.19 4.84
N LEU A 109 12.57 -8.11 4.48
CA LEU A 109 12.29 -9.31 5.28
C LEU A 109 13.53 -10.21 5.40
N VAL A 110 14.23 -10.44 4.28
CA VAL A 110 15.49 -11.21 4.28
C VAL A 110 16.56 -10.51 5.14
N ALA A 111 16.74 -9.20 4.98
CA ALA A 111 17.69 -8.43 5.78
C ALA A 111 17.37 -8.43 7.28
N ALA A 112 16.08 -8.47 7.63
CA ALA A 112 15.61 -8.59 9.01
C ALA A 112 15.67 -10.02 9.58
N GLY A 113 16.13 -11.01 8.80
CA GLY A 113 16.20 -12.41 9.22
C GLY A 113 14.87 -13.17 9.18
N HIS A 114 13.85 -12.61 8.54
CA HIS A 114 12.50 -13.18 8.39
C HIS A 114 12.24 -13.83 7.02
N GLY A 115 13.28 -14.11 6.25
CA GLY A 115 13.18 -14.76 4.94
C GLY A 115 14.44 -15.54 4.55
N GLN A 116 14.33 -16.43 3.56
CA GLN A 116 15.47 -17.17 3.03
C GLN A 116 16.03 -16.47 1.79
N ALA A 117 17.33 -16.16 1.80
CA ALA A 117 18.03 -15.65 0.63
C ALA A 117 18.42 -16.82 -0.30
N ASP A 118 17.43 -17.35 -1.03
CA ASP A 118 17.66 -18.42 -1.99
C ASP A 118 17.49 -17.96 -3.44
N LEU A 119 17.87 -18.84 -4.37
CA LEU A 119 17.79 -18.54 -5.80
C LEU A 119 16.34 -18.32 -6.26
N ARG A 120 15.35 -18.92 -5.60
CA ARG A 120 13.93 -18.78 -5.96
C ARG A 120 13.44 -17.38 -5.65
N VAL A 121 13.79 -16.85 -4.48
CA VAL A 121 13.49 -15.46 -4.07
C VAL A 121 14.17 -14.48 -5.02
N ALA A 122 15.44 -14.71 -5.38
CA ALA A 122 16.14 -13.87 -6.34
C ALA A 122 15.46 -13.87 -7.72
N LEU A 123 15.07 -15.04 -8.23
CA LEU A 123 14.36 -15.16 -9.51
C LEU A 123 12.96 -14.53 -9.46
N ALA A 124 12.21 -14.71 -8.38
CA ALA A 124 10.90 -14.09 -8.20
C ALA A 124 11.01 -12.56 -8.17
N ALA A 125 11.99 -12.03 -7.44
CA ALA A 125 12.27 -10.59 -7.40
C ALA A 125 12.61 -10.04 -8.80
N LEU A 126 13.46 -10.75 -9.55
CA LEU A 126 13.79 -10.39 -10.93
C LEU A 126 12.57 -10.41 -11.86
N LEU A 127 11.71 -11.42 -11.77
CA LEU A 127 10.50 -11.53 -12.58
C LEU A 127 9.51 -10.40 -12.28
N VAL A 128 9.31 -10.06 -11.00
CA VAL A 128 8.44 -8.93 -10.60
C VAL A 128 9.02 -7.60 -11.08
N ALA A 129 10.33 -7.38 -10.89
CA ALA A 129 11.00 -6.17 -11.38
C ALA A 129 10.92 -6.05 -12.91
N ALA A 130 11.14 -7.14 -13.64
CA ALA A 130 11.03 -7.19 -15.09
C ALA A 130 9.60 -6.94 -15.57
N GLY A 131 8.60 -7.54 -14.91
CA GLY A 131 7.18 -7.30 -15.19
C GLY A 131 6.78 -5.84 -14.99
N GLY A 132 7.23 -5.23 -13.87
CA GLY A 132 7.05 -3.80 -13.62
C GLY A 132 7.70 -2.92 -14.68
N ALA A 133 8.94 -3.24 -15.07
CA ALA A 133 9.67 -2.52 -16.12
C ALA A 133 9.03 -2.68 -17.51
N LEU A 134 8.37 -3.80 -17.80
CA LEU A 134 7.59 -3.99 -19.03
C LEU A 134 6.30 -3.18 -18.99
N ALA A 135 5.57 -3.17 -17.87
CA ALA A 135 4.37 -2.36 -17.68
C ALA A 135 4.66 -0.85 -17.73
N ALA A 136 5.89 -0.44 -17.40
CA ALA A 136 6.40 0.93 -17.50
C ALA A 136 6.50 1.48 -18.92
N ARG A 137 6.61 0.59 -19.92
CA ARG A 137 6.93 1.02 -21.28
C ARG A 137 5.77 1.84 -21.83
N PRO A 138 6.05 2.97 -22.51
CA PRO A 138 4.99 3.71 -23.20
C PRO A 138 4.25 2.75 -24.13
N ALA A 139 2.93 2.69 -24.02
CA ALA A 139 2.13 2.07 -25.07
C ALA A 139 2.46 2.83 -26.36
N ARG A 140 2.93 2.10 -27.38
CA ARG A 140 3.19 2.67 -28.70
C ARG A 140 1.93 3.29 -29.29
#